data_AF-A0A553RDR2-F1
#
_entry.id   AF-A0A553RDR2-F1
#
_cell.length_a   1.000
_cell.length_b   1.000
_cell.length_c   1.000
_cell.angle_alpha   90.00
_cell.angle_beta   90.00
_cell.angle_gamma   90.00
#
_symmetry.space_group_name_H-M   'P 1'
#
loop_
_entity.id
_entity.type
_entity.pdbx_description
1 polymer ?
#
loop_
_entity_poly.entity_id
_entity_poly.type
_entity_poly.pdbx_seq_one_letter_code
_entity_poly.pdbx_strand_id
1 'polypeptide(L)'
;MDQRTQCLDTVSNSLVEHGSPEGCVFRSLEEWLDAIKMGRYTQLFMESGYTSLEVVTQMTLEDLRRVGVSLAGHQKKILNSIQEMRVQMMNPTITI
;
A
#
# COMPACT_ATOMS: atom_id res chain seq x y z
N MET A 1 -8.55 38.97 -20.19
CA MET A 1 -8.92 37.60 -20.64
C MET A 1 -7.59 36.93 -20.83
N ASP A 2 -7.05 36.34 -19.77
CA ASP A 2 -5.68 35.83 -19.80
C ASP A 2 -5.73 34.37 -19.46
N GLN A 3 -5.43 33.59 -20.50
CA GLN A 3 -5.75 32.19 -20.62
C GLN A 3 -4.76 31.32 -19.85
N ARG A 4 -5.36 30.42 -19.08
CA ARG A 4 -4.80 29.26 -18.38
C ARG A 4 -3.84 28.44 -19.24
N THR A 5 -2.77 28.02 -18.57
CA THR A 5 -2.24 26.65 -18.59
C THR A 5 -1.66 26.14 -19.91
N GLN A 6 -0.34 26.27 -20.05
CA GLN A 6 0.47 25.33 -20.81
C GLN A 6 1.41 24.60 -19.83
N CYS A 7 1.14 23.33 -19.57
CA CYS A 7 2.20 22.41 -19.16
C CYS A 7 2.22 21.27 -20.18
N LEU A 8 3.40 21.12 -20.79
CA LEU A 8 3.77 20.27 -21.90
C LEU A 8 3.14 18.87 -21.86
N ASP A 9 2.39 18.59 -22.92
CA ASP A 9 2.39 17.35 -23.67
C ASP A 9 3.82 16.84 -23.92
N THR A 10 4.32 15.97 -23.05
CA THR A 10 5.53 15.17 -23.31
C THR A 10 5.15 13.70 -23.35
N VAL A 11 4.91 13.24 -24.58
CA VAL A 11 5.15 11.90 -25.14
C VAL A 11 5.12 10.75 -24.12
N SER A 12 3.99 10.04 -24.07
CA SER A 12 3.91 8.67 -23.55
C SER A 12 4.92 7.80 -24.29
N ASN A 13 6.06 7.55 -23.64
CA ASN A 13 6.94 6.45 -24.00
C ASN A 13 6.72 5.35 -22.96
N SER A 14 6.08 4.28 -23.38
CA SER A 14 5.82 3.09 -22.57
C SER A 14 7.11 2.32 -22.37
N LEU A 15 7.78 2.49 -21.22
CA LEU A 15 8.66 1.49 -20.62
C LEU A 15 9.09 1.93 -19.21
N VAL A 16 8.39 1.43 -18.19
CA VAL A 16 8.98 0.79 -16.98
C VAL A 16 7.82 0.33 -16.08
N GLU A 17 7.44 -0.94 -16.23
CA GLU A 17 6.80 -1.69 -15.15
C GLU A 17 7.84 -1.88 -14.03
N HIS A 18 7.96 -0.89 -13.15
CA HIS A 18 8.62 -1.02 -11.87
C HIS A 18 7.69 -0.43 -10.81
N GLY A 19 6.68 -1.23 -10.45
CA GLY A 19 5.78 -0.94 -9.35
C GLY A 19 6.49 -1.05 -8.00
N SER A 20 7.26 -0.04 -7.66
CA SER A 20 7.45 0.39 -6.28
C SER A 20 7.71 1.89 -6.33
N PRO A 21 6.72 2.74 -6.01
CA PRO A 21 6.93 4.17 -5.94
C PRO A 21 7.89 4.42 -4.79
N GLU A 22 9.09 4.86 -5.14
CA GLU A 22 10.14 5.18 -4.20
C GLU A 22 9.59 6.26 -3.23
N GLY A 23 9.35 5.86 -1.98
CA GLY A 23 8.88 6.74 -0.91
C GLY A 23 7.38 7.07 -0.89
N CYS A 24 6.50 6.43 -1.66
CA CYS A 24 5.06 6.69 -1.50
C CYS A 24 4.52 5.94 -0.28
N VAL A 25 4.23 6.69 0.78
CA VAL A 25 3.38 6.21 1.87
C VAL A 25 1.96 6.08 1.29
N PHE A 26 1.44 4.85 1.23
CA PHE A 26 0.04 4.61 0.83
C PHE A 26 -0.89 5.50 1.65
N ARG A 27 -1.91 6.09 1.01
CA ARG A 27 -2.83 7.03 1.68
C ARG A 27 -4.03 6.35 2.31
N SER A 28 -4.29 5.09 1.97
CA SER A 28 -5.37 4.30 2.55
C SER A 28 -5.04 2.81 2.59
N LEU A 29 -5.82 2.08 3.41
CA LEU A 29 -5.82 0.62 3.44
C LEU A 29 -6.10 0.00 2.06
N GLU A 30 -7.08 0.56 1.34
CA GLU A 30 -7.50 0.09 0.02
C GLU A 30 -6.37 0.24 -1.00
N GLU A 31 -5.72 1.41 -1.04
CA GLU A 31 -4.60 1.68 -1.93
C GLU A 31 -3.43 0.72 -1.69
N TRP A 32 -3.11 0.47 -0.41
CA TRP A 32 -2.06 -0.48 -0.03
C TRP A 32 -2.40 -1.91 -0.46
N LEU A 33 -3.61 -2.39 -0.15
CA LEU A 33 -4.02 -3.74 -0.52
C LEU A 33 -4.05 -3.92 -2.04
N ASP A 34 -4.52 -2.94 -2.81
CA ASP A 34 -4.51 -2.99 -4.28
C ASP A 34 -3.09 -3.01 -4.86
N ALA A 35 -2.17 -2.22 -4.30
CA ALA A 35 -0.78 -2.19 -4.73
C ALA A 35 -0.12 -3.57 -4.59
N ILE A 36 -0.41 -4.31 -3.50
CA ILE A 36 0.08 -5.68 -3.31
C ILE A 36 -0.84 -6.74 -3.91
N LYS A 37 -1.83 -6.37 -4.73
CA LYS A 37 -2.81 -7.28 -5.39
C LYS A 37 -3.64 -8.11 -4.41
N MET A 38 -3.93 -7.54 -3.23
CA MET A 38 -4.73 -8.11 -2.15
C MET A 38 -6.03 -7.32 -1.88
N GLY A 39 -6.44 -6.41 -2.77
CA GLY A 39 -7.64 -5.56 -2.62
C GLY A 39 -8.94 -6.28 -2.30
N ARG A 40 -9.07 -7.55 -2.67
CA ARG A 40 -10.23 -8.39 -2.32
C ARG A 40 -10.43 -8.56 -0.80
N TYR A 41 -9.43 -8.26 0.02
CA TYR A 41 -9.50 -8.33 1.47
C TYR A 41 -9.91 -7.01 2.14
N THR A 42 -10.02 -5.91 1.38
CA THR A 42 -10.30 -4.57 1.94
C THR A 42 -11.53 -4.55 2.83
N GLN A 43 -12.66 -5.10 2.36
CA GLN A 43 -13.89 -5.15 3.16
C GLN A 43 -13.71 -5.99 4.44
N LEU A 44 -13.03 -7.13 4.36
CA LEU A 44 -12.80 -8.00 5.53
C LEU A 44 -11.94 -7.31 6.59
N PHE A 45 -10.91 -6.55 6.17
CA PHE A 45 -10.10 -5.75 7.09
C PHE A 45 -10.94 -4.66 7.76
N MET A 46 -11.74 -3.91 7.00
CA MET A 46 -12.61 -2.85 7.52
C MET A 46 -13.66 -3.39 8.51
N GLU A 47 -14.34 -4.48 8.17
CA GLU A 47 -15.34 -5.15 9.02
C GLU A 47 -14.71 -5.73 10.31
N SER A 48 -13.43 -6.10 10.25
CA SER A 48 -12.67 -6.58 11.41
C SER A 48 -12.02 -5.44 12.23
N GLY A 49 -12.27 -4.16 11.88
CA GLY A 49 -11.77 -3.00 12.61
C GLY A 49 -10.36 -2.53 12.23
N TYR A 50 -9.74 -3.12 11.20
CA TYR A 50 -8.43 -2.69 10.68
C TYR A 50 -8.62 -1.60 9.62
N THR A 51 -8.94 -0.38 10.06
CA THR A 51 -9.37 0.72 9.18
C THR A 51 -8.26 1.71 8.79
N SER A 52 -7.05 1.58 9.35
CA SER A 52 -5.91 2.44 9.03
C SER A 52 -4.62 1.64 8.86
N LEU A 53 -3.68 2.20 8.09
CA LEU A 53 -2.36 1.58 7.88
C LEU A 53 -1.57 1.47 9.18
N GLU A 54 -1.71 2.44 10.09
CA GLU A 54 -1.10 2.39 11.42
C GLU A 54 -1.52 1.13 12.19
N VAL A 55 -2.83 0.82 12.24
CA VAL A 55 -3.32 -0.39 12.92
C VAL A 55 -2.86 -1.65 12.18
N VAL A 56 -2.94 -1.65 10.85
CA VAL A 56 -2.48 -2.78 10.03
C VAL A 56 -1.00 -3.07 10.23
N THR A 57 -0.17 -2.04 10.40
CA THR A 57 1.25 -2.24 10.63
C THR A 57 1.52 -3.05 11.89
N GLN A 58 0.60 -3.19 12.84
CA GLN A 58 0.78 -3.99 14.06
C GLN A 58 0.28 -5.44 13.92
N MET A 59 -0.34 -5.80 12.79
CA MET A 59 -0.95 -7.11 12.63
C MET A 59 0.07 -8.26 12.61
N THR A 60 -0.37 -9.39 13.14
CA THR A 60 0.35 -10.67 13.16
C THR A 60 -0.26 -11.66 12.17
N LEU A 61 0.39 -12.82 12.01
CA LEU A 61 -0.17 -13.94 11.25
C LEU A 61 -1.51 -14.42 11.82
N GLU A 62 -1.68 -14.37 13.14
CA GLU A 62 -2.92 -14.78 13.81
C GLU A 62 -4.07 -13.82 13.45
N ASP A 63 -3.79 -12.51 13.43
CA ASP A 63 -4.78 -11.50 13.06
C ASP A 63 -5.25 -11.68 11.61
N LEU A 64 -4.33 -11.93 10.68
CA LEU A 64 -4.70 -12.22 9.28
C LEU A 64 -5.61 -13.45 9.16
N ARG A 65 -5.38 -14.49 9.97
CA ARG A 65 -6.24 -15.67 10.00
C ARG A 65 -7.64 -15.34 10.54
N ARG A 66 -7.73 -14.51 11.59
CA ARG A 66 -9.00 -14.06 12.17
C ARG A 66 -9.82 -13.20 11.22
N VAL A 67 -9.16 -12.34 10.44
CA VAL A 67 -9.78 -11.53 9.37
C VAL A 67 -10.32 -12.40 8.22
N GLY A 68 -9.83 -13.64 8.07
CA GLY A 68 -10.26 -14.57 7.02
C GLY A 68 -9.27 -14.71 5.85
N VAL A 69 -8.04 -14.24 5.99
CA VAL A 69 -6.96 -14.52 5.03
C VAL A 69 -6.42 -15.93 5.30
N SER A 70 -6.99 -16.94 4.64
CA SER A 70 -6.64 -18.36 4.86
C SER A 70 -5.47 -18.87 4.01
N LEU A 71 -5.26 -18.30 2.82
CA LEU A 71 -4.23 -18.76 1.89
C LEU A 71 -2.84 -18.36 2.36
N ALA A 72 -1.95 -19.34 2.55
CA ALA A 72 -0.59 -19.12 3.06
C ALA A 72 0.23 -18.15 2.18
N GLY A 73 0.07 -18.21 0.86
CA GLY A 73 0.71 -17.28 -0.07
C GLY A 73 0.25 -15.84 0.13
N HIS A 74 -1.04 -15.63 0.41
CA HIS A 74 -1.59 -14.30 0.68
C HIS A 74 -1.15 -13.78 2.04
N GLN A 75 -1.19 -14.64 3.08
CA GLN A 75 -0.65 -14.32 4.40
C GLN A 75 0.80 -13.84 4.30
N LYS A 76 1.65 -14.60 3.59
CA LYS A 76 3.06 -14.24 3.39
C LYS A 76 3.21 -12.89 2.66
N LYS A 77 2.44 -12.67 1.59
CA LYS A 77 2.50 -11.42 0.82
C LYS A 77 2.15 -10.20 1.66
N ILE A 78 1.07 -10.31 2.44
CA ILE A 78 0.60 -9.23 3.31
C ILE A 78 1.60 -8.96 4.45
N LEU A 79 2.10 -10.02 5.12
CA LEU A 79 3.07 -9.87 6.20
C LEU A 79 4.39 -9.25 5.74
N ASN A 80 4.90 -9.65 4.57
CA ASN A 80 6.11 -9.05 4.00
C ASN A 80 5.92 -7.55 3.75
N SER A 81 4.78 -7.15 3.17
CA SER A 81 4.49 -5.73 2.94
C SER A 81 4.30 -4.94 4.24
N ILE A 82 3.73 -5.56 5.28
CA ILE A 82 3.68 -4.95 6.63
C ILE A 82 5.09 -4.69 7.18
N GLN A 83 6.01 -5.64 7.01
CA GLN A 83 7.40 -5.46 7.43
C GLN A 83 8.09 -4.32 6.68
N GLU A 84 7.87 -4.21 5.37
CA GLU A 84 8.38 -3.10 4.55
C GLU A 84 7.83 -1.74 5.02
N MET A 85 6.52 -1.65 5.28
CA MET A 85 5.91 -0.43 5.83
C MET A 85 6.52 -0.05 7.19
N ARG A 86 6.76 -1.02 8.08
CA ARG A 86 7.41 -0.76 9.39
C ARG A 86 8.81 -0.19 9.22
N VAL A 87 9.59 -0.68 8.26
CA VAL A 87 10.94 -0.17 7.99
C VAL A 87 10.88 1.28 7.51
N GLN A 88 9.94 1.61 6.63
CA GLN A 88 9.73 2.98 6.14
C GLN A 88 9.23 3.93 7.24
N MET A 89 8.38 3.46 8.14
CA MET A 89 7.89 4.27 9.28
C MET A 89 8.95 4.47 10.37
N MET A 90 9.85 3.49 10.58
CA MET A 90 10.95 3.58 11.55
C MET A 90 12.15 4.38 11.01
N ASN A 91 12.32 4.40 9.69
CA ASN A 91 13.33 5.19 9.00
C ASN A 91 12.65 6.34 8.25
N PRO A 92 12.25 7.44 8.91
CA PRO A 92 11.94 8.66 8.21
C PRO A 92 13.26 9.11 7.59
N THR A 93 13.53 8.69 6.35
CA THR A 93 14.68 9.17 5.58
C THR A 93 14.60 10.68 5.64
N ILE A 94 15.54 11.27 6.38
CA ILE A 94 15.84 12.69 6.36
C ILE A 94 16.19 12.99 4.90
N THR A 95 15.21 13.45 4.15
CA THR A 95 15.45 14.12 2.88
C THR A 95 16.11 15.45 3.23
N ILE A 96 17.44 15.47 3.21
CA ILE A 96 18.27 16.68 3.19
C ILE A 96 18.04 17.41 1.87
#